data_AF-A0A8J4UEU2-F1
#
_entry.id   AF-A0A8J4UEU2-F1
#
_cell.length_a   1.000
_cell.length_b   1.000
_cell.length_c   1.000
_cell.angle_alpha   90.00
_cell.angle_beta   90.00
_cell.angle_gamma   90.00
#
_symmetry.space_group_name_H-M   'P 1'
#
loop_
_entity.id
_entity.type
_entity.pdbx_description
1 polymer ?
#
loop_
_entity_poly.entity_id
_entity_poly.type
_entity_poly.pdbx_seq_one_letter_code
_entity_poly.pdbx_strand_id
1 'polypeptide(L)'
;MESSLLSVRTAAVFLALFSQCVNGKDCVCELNNLQGPFPTGKLNTIRTDASQCSKSIISTELTELDLLMLGLQRRLEQLEQSVSVLEKEDDGDLYGAVSLRIIELELAEILELMEKLNNTMTFNMELSELTTNKLKSMNKNMKELETYDISQVVSKERENLRVKRALAECQRELEATPPPPTRRP
;
A
#
# COMPACT_ATOMS: atom_id res chain seq x y z
N MET A 1 -22.75 68.24 -33.39
CA MET A 1 -21.29 68.01 -33.30
C MET A 1 -21.00 67.11 -32.11
N GLU A 2 -21.26 65.79 -32.16
CA GLU A 2 -20.95 64.89 -31.02
C GLU A 2 -20.69 63.43 -31.45
N SER A 3 -20.25 63.18 -32.69
CA SER A 3 -20.07 61.80 -33.17
C SER A 3 -18.60 61.39 -33.35
N SER A 4 -17.66 62.28 -33.07
CA SER A 4 -16.22 62.07 -33.36
C SER A 4 -15.36 61.73 -32.13
N LEU A 5 -15.91 61.80 -30.91
CA LEU A 5 -15.14 61.65 -29.66
C LEU A 5 -15.20 60.25 -29.03
N LEU A 6 -16.18 59.41 -29.38
CA LEU A 6 -16.29 58.04 -28.82
C LEU A 6 -15.34 57.03 -29.47
N SER A 7 -14.94 57.23 -30.73
CA SER A 7 -14.07 56.29 -31.48
C SER A 7 -12.60 56.35 -31.03
N VAL A 8 -12.13 57.53 -30.59
CA VAL A 8 -10.73 57.73 -30.17
C VAL A 8 -10.46 57.15 -28.79
N ARG A 9 -11.47 57.13 -27.90
CA ARG A 9 -11.32 56.61 -26.53
C ARG A 9 -11.33 55.08 -26.45
N THR A 10 -12.04 54.39 -27.36
CA THR A 10 -12.02 52.91 -27.40
C THR A 10 -10.70 52.39 -27.99
N ALA A 11 -10.12 53.05 -28.99
CA ALA A 11 -8.82 52.67 -29.54
C ALA A 11 -7.66 52.79 -28.53
N ALA A 12 -7.71 53.77 -27.63
CA ALA A 12 -6.67 53.98 -26.61
C ALA A 12 -6.68 52.90 -25.51
N VAL A 13 -7.85 52.32 -25.18
CA VAL A 13 -7.96 51.24 -24.18
C VAL A 13 -7.46 49.90 -24.73
N PHE A 14 -7.68 49.63 -26.02
CA PHE A 14 -7.14 48.42 -26.65
C PHE A 14 -5.61 48.49 -26.81
N LEU A 15 -5.01 49.67 -27.03
CA LEU A 15 -3.56 49.83 -27.11
C LEU A 15 -2.83 49.72 -25.75
N ALA A 16 -3.52 49.99 -24.65
CA ALA A 16 -2.95 49.86 -23.30
C ALA A 16 -2.88 48.40 -22.80
N LEU A 17 -3.72 47.50 -23.33
CA LEU A 17 -3.75 46.10 -22.90
C LEU A 17 -2.65 45.22 -23.51
N PHE A 18 -1.96 45.69 -24.56
CA PHE A 18 -0.87 44.96 -25.21
C PHE A 18 0.54 45.52 -24.90
N SER A 19 0.65 46.52 -24.02
CA SER A 19 1.94 47.18 -23.73
C SER A 19 2.67 46.63 -22.49
N GLN A 20 2.53 45.34 -22.17
CA GLN A 20 3.49 44.68 -21.28
C GLN A 20 4.68 44.15 -22.09
N CYS A 21 5.42 45.07 -22.71
CA CYS A 21 6.78 44.76 -23.15
C CYS A 21 7.67 44.69 -21.90
N VAL A 22 7.91 43.47 -21.41
CA VAL A 22 8.87 43.20 -20.36
C VAL A 22 10.26 43.50 -20.91
N ASN A 23 10.95 44.45 -20.28
CA ASN A 23 12.32 44.83 -20.58
C ASN A 23 13.21 43.58 -20.45
N GLY A 24 13.82 43.14 -21.55
CA GLY A 24 14.37 41.79 -21.73
C GLY A 24 15.68 41.48 -20.99
N LYS A 25 15.72 41.62 -19.66
CA LYS A 25 16.88 41.17 -18.87
C LYS A 25 16.60 40.15 -17.77
N ASP A 26 15.37 39.95 -17.31
CA ASP A 26 15.07 38.92 -16.31
C ASP A 26 13.63 38.39 -16.46
N CYS A 27 13.38 37.62 -17.51
CA CYS A 27 12.16 36.82 -17.57
C CYS A 27 12.40 35.52 -16.77
N VAL A 28 12.04 35.51 -15.49
CA VAL A 28 12.02 34.29 -14.67
C VAL A 28 10.65 33.64 -14.83
N CYS A 29 10.59 32.51 -15.55
CA CYS A 29 9.39 31.70 -15.61
C CYS A 29 9.24 30.92 -14.29
N GLU A 30 8.29 31.31 -13.46
CA GLU A 30 7.93 30.57 -12.25
C GLU A 30 6.94 29.44 -12.63
N LEU A 31 7.42 28.19 -12.53
CA LEU A 31 6.63 26.99 -12.84
C LEU A 31 5.75 26.64 -11.64
N ASN A 32 4.48 27.07 -11.68
CA ASN A 32 3.48 26.63 -10.70
C ASN A 32 2.98 25.22 -11.04
N ASN A 33 3.35 24.22 -10.23
CA ASN A 33 2.77 22.88 -10.31
C ASN A 33 1.31 22.94 -9.83
N LEU A 34 0.35 22.86 -10.74
CA LEU A 34 -1.08 22.80 -10.44
C LEU A 34 -1.53 21.44 -9.89
N GLN A 35 -0.64 20.45 -9.89
CA GLN A 35 -0.91 19.07 -9.56
C GLN A 35 -0.49 18.76 -8.11
N GLY A 36 -1.36 18.11 -7.34
CA GLY A 36 -1.09 17.76 -5.94
C GLY A 36 0.15 16.87 -5.74
N PRO A 37 0.80 16.91 -4.57
CA PRO A 37 2.01 16.12 -4.30
C PRO A 37 1.72 14.62 -4.27
N PHE A 38 2.76 13.80 -4.46
CA PHE A 38 2.68 12.35 -4.31
C PHE A 38 2.15 11.99 -2.92
N PRO A 39 1.18 11.06 -2.80
CA PRO A 39 0.53 10.72 -1.53
C PRO A 39 1.44 9.85 -0.64
N THR A 40 2.51 10.44 -0.11
CA THR A 40 3.50 9.83 0.79
C THR A 40 2.89 9.23 2.05
N GLY A 41 1.80 9.83 2.56
CA GLY A 41 1.05 9.29 3.69
C GLY A 41 0.56 7.85 3.44
N LYS A 42 0.03 7.58 2.25
CA LYS A 42 -0.45 6.24 1.87
C LYS A 42 0.68 5.23 1.78
N LEU A 43 1.82 5.63 1.21
CA LEU A 43 3.02 4.79 1.15
C LEU A 43 3.55 4.46 2.56
N ASN A 44 3.55 5.43 3.46
CA ASN A 44 3.98 5.23 4.84
C ASN A 44 3.07 4.27 5.61
N THR A 45 1.76 4.33 5.38
CA THR A 45 0.80 3.37 5.94
C THR A 45 1.11 1.95 5.44
N ILE A 46 1.29 1.77 4.13
CA ILE A 46 1.65 0.46 3.56
C ILE A 46 2.95 -0.07 4.16
N ARG A 47 3.97 0.79 4.30
CA ARG A 47 5.25 0.41 4.92
C ARG A 47 5.08 -0.04 6.37
N THR A 48 4.26 0.68 7.14
CA THR A 48 3.98 0.35 8.54
C THR A 48 3.23 -0.97 8.64
N ASP A 49 2.20 -1.15 7.81
CA ASP A 49 1.41 -2.37 7.71
C ASP A 49 2.27 -3.57 7.31
N ALA A 50 3.20 -3.40 6.35
CA ALA A 50 4.15 -4.42 5.95
C ALA A 50 5.08 -4.83 7.10
N SER A 51 5.59 -3.84 7.84
CA SER A 51 6.46 -4.11 8.99
C SER A 51 5.72 -4.85 10.10
N GLN A 52 4.44 -4.52 10.35
CA GLN A 52 3.61 -5.23 11.31
C GLN A 52 3.32 -6.68 10.87
N CYS A 53 2.95 -6.87 9.60
CA CYS A 53 2.68 -8.17 9.00
C CYS A 53 3.90 -9.11 9.08
N SER A 54 5.10 -8.58 8.77
CA SER A 54 6.34 -9.37 8.90
C SER A 54 6.62 -9.82 10.33
N LYS A 55 6.22 -9.03 11.33
CA LYS A 55 6.41 -9.39 12.75
C LYS A 55 5.41 -10.45 13.19
N SER A 56 4.14 -10.35 12.76
CA SER A 56 3.10 -11.31 13.13
C SER A 56 3.31 -12.71 12.53
N ILE A 57 3.89 -12.80 11.32
CA ILE A 57 4.13 -14.10 10.66
C ILE A 57 5.33 -14.86 11.26
N ILE A 58 6.39 -14.15 11.69
CA ILE A 58 7.68 -14.78 12.02
C ILE A 58 7.73 -15.34 13.45
N SER A 59 6.93 -14.84 14.40
CA SER A 59 7.27 -15.06 15.82
C SER A 59 6.71 -16.30 16.50
N THR A 60 5.61 -16.93 16.05
CA THR A 60 4.84 -17.72 17.04
C THR A 60 4.01 -18.90 16.52
N GLU A 61 3.46 -18.89 15.30
CA GLU A 61 2.31 -19.77 15.03
C GLU A 61 2.62 -21.19 14.55
N LEU A 62 3.67 -21.39 13.74
CA LEU A 62 3.98 -22.71 13.21
C LEU A 62 4.64 -23.61 14.27
N THR A 63 5.45 -23.04 15.16
CA THR A 63 6.15 -23.84 16.16
C THR A 63 5.24 -24.30 17.30
N GLU A 64 4.27 -23.49 17.72
CA GLU A 64 3.37 -23.87 18.82
C GLU A 64 2.42 -25.00 18.40
N LEU A 65 1.85 -24.92 17.19
CA LEU A 65 0.95 -25.95 16.67
C LEU A 65 1.68 -27.29 16.48
N ASP A 66 2.90 -27.28 15.93
CA ASP A 66 3.72 -28.48 15.78
C ASP A 66 4.08 -29.10 17.14
N LEU A 67 4.40 -28.27 18.15
CA LEU A 67 4.70 -28.74 19.49
C LEU A 67 3.47 -29.37 20.17
N LEU A 68 2.29 -28.75 20.03
CA LEU A 68 1.04 -29.29 20.57
C LEU A 68 0.67 -30.62 19.90
N MET A 69 0.83 -30.73 18.58
CA MET A 69 0.62 -31.96 17.83
C MET A 69 1.55 -33.09 18.29
N LEU A 70 2.84 -32.81 18.43
CA LEU A 70 3.81 -33.78 18.94
C LEU A 70 3.50 -34.20 20.39
N GLY A 71 3.07 -33.25 21.23
CA GLY A 71 2.63 -33.52 22.59
C GLY A 71 1.43 -34.46 22.64
N LEU A 72 0.41 -34.19 21.82
CA LEU A 72 -0.78 -35.03 21.72
C LEU A 72 -0.44 -36.45 21.25
N GLN A 73 0.38 -36.58 20.21
CA GLN A 73 0.81 -37.89 19.70
C GLN A 73 1.48 -38.72 20.79
N ARG A 74 2.46 -38.15 21.51
CA ARG A 74 3.16 -38.87 22.59
C ARG A 74 2.22 -39.31 23.71
N ARG A 75 1.24 -38.47 24.08
CA ARG A 75 0.27 -38.80 25.13
C ARG A 75 -0.68 -39.92 24.70
N LEU A 76 -1.09 -39.95 23.43
CA LEU A 76 -1.88 -41.05 22.89
C LEU A 76 -1.11 -42.38 22.90
N GLU A 77 0.17 -42.36 22.51
CA GLU A 77 1.04 -43.55 22.59
C GLU A 77 1.21 -44.04 24.04
N GLN A 78 1.34 -43.12 25.00
CA GLN A 78 1.38 -43.45 26.44
C GLN A 78 0.07 -44.07 26.92
N LEU A 79 -1.07 -43.49 26.55
CA LEU A 79 -2.38 -44.00 26.91
C LEU A 79 -2.60 -45.42 26.38
N GLU A 80 -2.23 -45.67 25.12
CA GLU A 80 -2.30 -47.01 24.53
C GLU A 80 -1.49 -48.03 25.34
N GLN A 81 -0.28 -47.63 25.78
CA GLN A 81 0.55 -48.48 26.62
C GLN A 81 -0.07 -48.71 28.00
N SER A 82 -0.59 -47.67 28.65
CA SER A 82 -1.26 -47.76 29.96
C SER A 82 -2.50 -48.66 29.93
N VAL A 83 -3.32 -48.55 28.88
CA VAL A 83 -4.47 -49.44 28.64
C VAL A 83 -4.00 -50.88 28.42
N SER A 84 -2.95 -51.09 27.62
CA SER A 84 -2.43 -52.45 27.38
C SER A 84 -1.88 -53.10 28.64
N VAL A 85 -1.30 -52.33 29.56
CA VAL A 85 -0.88 -52.84 30.88
C VAL A 85 -2.10 -53.26 31.69
N LEU A 86 -3.11 -52.40 31.81
CA LEU A 86 -4.35 -52.71 32.54
C LEU A 86 -5.03 -53.98 31.99
N GLU A 87 -5.06 -54.19 30.68
CA GLU A 87 -5.66 -55.38 30.05
C GLU A 87 -4.91 -56.68 30.31
N LYS A 88 -3.60 -56.59 30.64
CA LYS A 88 -2.72 -57.75 30.87
C LYS A 88 -2.50 -58.05 32.35
N GLU A 89 -2.89 -57.16 33.27
CA GLU A 89 -2.85 -57.41 34.70
C GLU A 89 -3.79 -58.57 35.05
N ASP A 90 -3.24 -59.64 35.65
CA ASP A 90 -3.96 -60.83 36.16
C ASP A 90 -3.83 -60.86 37.69
N ASP A 91 -3.92 -59.67 38.28
CA ASP A 91 -3.49 -59.36 39.65
C ASP A 91 -4.65 -59.49 40.65
N GLY A 92 -5.80 -60.01 40.22
CA GLY A 92 -7.02 -60.10 41.03
C GLY A 92 -7.54 -58.73 41.47
N ASP A 93 -7.54 -57.75 40.55
CA ASP A 93 -8.01 -56.36 40.72
C ASP A 93 -7.17 -55.45 41.65
N LEU A 94 -6.07 -55.95 42.25
CA LEU A 94 -5.31 -55.17 43.23
C LEU A 94 -4.70 -53.88 42.66
N TYR A 95 -4.11 -53.94 41.48
CA TYR A 95 -3.52 -52.79 40.79
C TYR A 95 -4.44 -52.18 39.72
N GLY A 96 -5.48 -52.90 39.29
CA GLY A 96 -6.41 -52.45 38.25
C GLY A 96 -7.11 -51.12 38.58
N ALA A 97 -7.47 -50.88 39.84
CA ALA A 97 -8.04 -49.60 40.27
C ALA A 97 -7.04 -48.42 40.17
N VAL A 98 -5.76 -48.69 40.39
CA VAL A 98 -4.68 -47.69 40.27
C VAL A 98 -4.41 -47.41 38.79
N SER A 99 -4.28 -48.47 37.98
CA SER A 99 -4.10 -48.39 36.53
C SER A 99 -5.25 -47.64 35.85
N LEU A 100 -6.50 -47.91 36.26
CA LEU A 100 -7.67 -47.16 35.78
C LEU A 100 -7.58 -45.67 36.15
N ARG A 101 -7.16 -45.35 37.38
CA ARG A 101 -7.01 -43.94 37.80
C ARG A 101 -5.93 -43.20 37.00
N ILE A 102 -4.84 -43.88 36.65
CA ILE A 102 -3.80 -43.32 35.78
C ILE A 102 -4.39 -43.01 34.39
N ILE A 103 -5.11 -43.95 33.80
CA ILE A 103 -5.78 -43.78 32.49
C ILE A 103 -6.77 -42.62 32.51
N GLU A 104 -7.58 -42.47 33.56
CA GLU A 104 -8.49 -41.32 33.71
C GLU A 104 -7.76 -39.98 33.71
N LEU A 105 -6.60 -39.90 34.37
CA LEU A 105 -5.78 -38.68 34.40
C LEU A 105 -5.14 -38.41 33.04
N GLU A 106 -4.60 -39.43 32.38
CA GLU A 106 -4.02 -39.32 31.04
C GLU A 106 -5.07 -38.85 30.02
N LEU A 107 -6.30 -39.37 30.09
CA LEU A 107 -7.41 -38.92 29.26
C LEU A 107 -7.75 -37.44 29.51
N ALA A 108 -7.76 -37.00 30.77
CA ALA A 108 -7.99 -35.59 31.10
C ALA A 108 -6.89 -34.68 30.51
N GLU A 109 -5.63 -35.08 30.59
CA GLU A 109 -4.50 -34.35 29.99
C GLU A 109 -4.60 -34.30 28.46
N ILE A 110 -5.01 -35.39 27.81
CA ILE A 110 -5.23 -35.45 26.37
C ILE A 110 -6.35 -34.51 25.94
N LEU A 111 -7.47 -34.49 26.67
CA LEU A 111 -8.59 -33.58 26.38
C LEU A 111 -8.17 -32.12 26.50
N GLU A 112 -7.39 -31.77 27.51
CA GLU A 112 -6.84 -30.41 27.65
C GLU A 112 -5.90 -30.04 26.49
N LEU A 113 -5.05 -30.97 26.06
CA LEU A 113 -4.17 -30.77 24.89
C LEU A 113 -4.97 -30.59 23.60
N MET A 114 -6.03 -31.38 23.40
CA MET A 114 -6.91 -31.25 22.23
C MET A 114 -7.64 -29.91 22.23
N GLU A 115 -8.10 -29.43 23.37
CA GLU A 115 -8.72 -28.12 23.50
C GLU A 115 -7.73 -27.00 23.15
N LYS A 116 -6.51 -27.04 23.70
CA LYS A 116 -5.46 -26.08 23.36
C LYS A 116 -5.11 -26.09 21.89
N LEU A 117 -5.00 -27.28 21.30
CA LEU A 117 -4.73 -27.45 19.87
C LEU A 117 -5.83 -26.82 19.02
N ASN A 118 -7.10 -27.07 19.36
CA ASN A 118 -8.25 -26.53 18.64
C ASN A 118 -8.30 -24.99 18.72
N ASN A 119 -8.07 -24.43 19.91
CA ASN A 119 -8.03 -22.99 20.11
C ASN A 119 -6.89 -22.34 19.32
N THR A 120 -5.69 -22.95 19.36
CA THR A 120 -4.51 -22.45 18.62
C THR A 120 -4.73 -22.53 17.11
N MET A 121 -5.31 -23.63 16.63
CA MET A 121 -5.62 -23.79 15.20
C MET A 121 -6.65 -22.76 14.73
N THR A 122 -7.69 -22.52 15.52
CA THR A 122 -8.72 -21.51 15.21
C THR A 122 -8.10 -20.10 15.16
N PHE A 123 -7.29 -19.76 16.15
CA PHE A 123 -6.57 -18.49 16.19
C PHE A 123 -5.66 -18.30 14.97
N ASN A 124 -4.86 -19.31 14.62
CA ASN A 124 -3.98 -19.25 13.46
C ASN A 124 -4.76 -19.12 12.14
N MET A 125 -5.93 -19.77 12.02
CA MET A 125 -6.81 -19.61 10.86
C MET A 125 -7.32 -18.17 10.72
N GLU A 126 -7.81 -17.58 11.82
CA GLU A 126 -8.27 -16.19 11.84
C GLU A 126 -7.13 -15.21 11.51
N LEU A 127 -5.94 -15.42 12.08
CA LEU A 127 -4.78 -14.57 11.81
C LEU A 127 -4.34 -14.69 10.33
N SER A 128 -4.37 -15.89 9.77
CA SER A 128 -4.07 -16.14 8.37
C SER A 128 -5.05 -15.41 7.43
N GLU A 129 -6.35 -15.45 7.73
CA GLU A 129 -7.36 -14.71 6.96
C GLU A 129 -7.13 -13.19 7.05
N LEU A 130 -6.94 -12.66 8.26
CA LEU A 130 -6.69 -11.25 8.49
C LEU A 130 -5.43 -10.77 7.75
N THR A 131 -4.36 -11.55 7.84
CA THR A 131 -3.08 -11.28 7.16
C THR A 131 -3.25 -11.29 5.65
N THR A 132 -3.98 -12.27 5.11
CA THR A 132 -4.27 -12.36 3.68
C THR A 132 -5.06 -11.15 3.18
N ASN A 133 -6.08 -10.73 3.93
CA ASN A 133 -6.89 -9.56 3.59
C ASN A 133 -6.06 -8.27 3.66
N LYS A 134 -5.20 -8.13 4.66
CA LYS A 134 -4.29 -6.99 4.78
C LYS A 134 -3.29 -6.93 3.62
N LEU A 135 -2.70 -8.06 3.23
CA LEU A 135 -1.83 -8.16 2.06
C LEU A 135 -2.53 -7.78 0.76
N LYS A 136 -3.78 -8.24 0.55
CA LYS A 136 -4.59 -7.84 -0.61
C LYS A 136 -4.82 -6.33 -0.65
N SER A 137 -5.16 -5.73 0.49
CA SER A 137 -5.36 -4.29 0.62
C SER A 137 -4.08 -3.50 0.32
N MET A 138 -2.95 -3.91 0.89
CA MET A 138 -1.64 -3.30 0.62
C MET A 138 -1.27 -3.38 -0.87
N ASN A 139 -1.48 -4.54 -1.50
CA ASN A 139 -1.21 -4.73 -2.92
C ASN A 139 -2.08 -3.80 -3.79
N LYS A 140 -3.37 -3.69 -3.48
CA LYS A 140 -4.26 -2.73 -4.16
C LYS A 140 -3.75 -1.30 -4.02
N ASN A 141 -3.41 -0.89 -2.79
CA ASN A 141 -2.91 0.45 -2.52
C ASN A 141 -1.58 0.74 -3.23
N MET A 142 -0.68 -0.24 -3.32
CA MET A 142 0.58 -0.11 -4.08
C MET A 142 0.32 0.09 -5.58
N LYS A 143 -0.60 -0.67 -6.17
CA LYS A 143 -0.98 -0.51 -7.59
C LYS A 143 -1.57 0.87 -7.88
N GLU A 144 -2.36 1.41 -6.95
CA GLU A 144 -2.91 2.75 -7.07
C GLU A 144 -1.81 3.82 -7.01
N LEU A 145 -0.80 3.66 -6.14
CA LEU A 145 0.35 4.55 -6.06
C LEU A 145 1.23 4.49 -7.31
N GLU A 146 1.46 3.29 -7.84
CA GLU A 146 2.19 3.08 -9.09
C GLU A 146 1.48 3.73 -10.28
N THR A 147 0.16 3.54 -10.39
CA THR A 147 -0.66 4.16 -11.43
C THR A 147 -0.62 5.68 -11.32
N TYR A 148 -0.70 6.21 -10.09
CA TYR A 148 -0.59 7.64 -9.83
C TYR A 148 0.78 8.16 -10.31
N ASP A 149 1.88 7.52 -9.92
CA ASP A 149 3.23 7.94 -10.32
C ASP A 149 3.41 7.95 -11.84
N ILE A 150 3.04 6.85 -12.52
CA ILE A 150 3.09 6.76 -13.99
C ILE A 150 2.26 7.87 -14.64
N SER A 151 1.03 8.08 -14.18
CA SER A 151 0.14 9.11 -14.74
C SER A 151 0.75 10.52 -14.61
N GLN A 152 1.44 10.78 -13.50
CA GLN A 152 2.08 12.06 -13.23
C GLN A 152 3.33 12.26 -14.11
N VAL A 153 4.12 11.22 -14.31
CA VAL A 153 5.27 11.26 -15.23
C VAL A 153 4.80 11.57 -16.66
N VAL A 154 3.78 10.88 -17.15
CA VAL A 154 3.22 11.10 -18.48
C VAL A 154 2.61 12.50 -18.62
N SER A 155 1.92 13.00 -17.59
CA SER A 155 1.38 14.36 -17.58
C SER A 155 2.49 15.41 -17.70
N LYS A 156 3.53 15.28 -16.87
CA LYS A 156 4.70 16.18 -16.91
C LYS A 156 5.43 16.14 -18.24
N GLU A 157 5.56 14.98 -18.86
CA GLU A 157 6.20 14.85 -20.17
C GLU A 157 5.41 15.59 -21.26
N ARG A 158 4.07 15.48 -21.25
CA ARG A 158 3.20 16.21 -22.18
C ARG A 158 3.28 17.72 -21.97
N GLU A 159 3.30 18.18 -20.72
CA GLU A 159 3.49 19.60 -20.41
C GLU A 159 4.86 20.10 -20.86
N ASN A 160 5.92 19.34 -20.60
CA ASN A 160 7.27 19.68 -21.03
C ASN A 160 7.35 19.82 -22.56
N LEU A 161 6.72 18.90 -23.30
CA LEU A 161 6.61 18.99 -24.77
C LEU A 161 5.85 20.24 -25.22
N ARG A 162 4.75 20.61 -24.56
CA ARG A 162 4.00 21.84 -24.87
C ARG A 162 4.85 23.09 -24.64
N VAL A 163 5.52 23.17 -23.50
CA VAL A 163 6.40 24.29 -23.16
C VAL A 163 7.57 24.38 -24.13
N LYS A 164 8.20 23.25 -24.51
CA LYS A 164 9.26 23.22 -25.53
C LYS A 164 8.80 23.75 -26.89
N ARG A 165 7.58 23.41 -27.33
CA ARG A 165 7.02 23.95 -28.59
C ARG A 165 6.78 25.44 -28.51
N ALA A 166 6.19 25.93 -27.41
CA ALA A 166 5.94 27.34 -27.20
C ALA A 166 7.26 28.14 -27.15
N LEU A 167 8.29 27.60 -26.51
CA LEU A 167 9.63 28.20 -26.49
C LEU A 167 10.23 28.30 -27.89
N ALA A 168 10.13 27.25 -28.70
CA ALA A 168 10.63 27.24 -30.07
C ALA A 168 9.87 28.21 -30.99
N GLU A 169 8.57 28.41 -30.76
CA GLU A 169 7.77 29.43 -31.46
C GLU A 169 8.19 30.84 -31.09
N CYS A 170 8.35 31.11 -29.79
CA CYS A 170 8.84 32.41 -29.30
C CYS A 170 10.25 32.73 -29.85
N GLN A 171 11.15 31.74 -29.91
CA GLN A 171 12.47 31.92 -30.52
C GLN A 171 12.37 32.28 -32.01
N ARG A 172 11.49 31.62 -32.77
CA ARG A 172 11.26 31.96 -34.19
C ARG A 172 10.71 33.37 -34.38
N GLU A 173 9.81 33.82 -33.51
CA GLU A 173 9.29 35.20 -33.53
C GLU A 173 10.37 36.24 -33.22
N LEU A 174 11.26 35.93 -32.26
CA LEU A 174 12.43 36.76 -31.93
C LEU A 174 13.43 36.89 -33.10
N GLU A 175 13.61 35.82 -33.87
CA GLU A 175 14.52 35.80 -35.03
C GLU A 175 13.89 36.36 -36.31
N ALA A 176 12.57 36.58 -36.35
CA ALA A 176 11.88 37.11 -37.51
C ALA A 176 12.25 38.58 -37.77
N THR A 177 12.89 38.86 -38.91
CA THR A 177 13.27 40.23 -39.31
C THR A 177 12.03 40.99 -39.81
N PRO A 178 11.83 42.29 -39.45
CA PRO A 178 10.70 43.06 -39.94
C PRO A 178 10.68 43.13 -41.47
N PRO A 179 9.50 43.07 -42.12
CA PRO A 179 9.40 43.21 -43.57
C PRO A 179 9.95 44.58 -44.00
N PRO A 180 10.67 44.66 -45.13
CA PRO A 180 11.26 45.91 -45.59
C PRO A 180 10.17 46.95 -45.84
N PRO A 181 10.41 48.23 -45.49
CA PRO A 181 9.39 49.26 -45.61
C PRO A 181 8.93 49.40 -47.06
N THR A 182 7.65 49.15 -47.29
CA THR A 182 7.00 49.37 -48.58
C THR A 182 7.05 50.85 -48.92
N ARG A 183 7.75 51.20 -50.00
CA ARG A 183 7.72 52.56 -50.56
C ARG A 183 6.28 52.87 -50.96
N ARG A 184 5.73 53.94 -50.38
CA ARG A 184 4.42 54.47 -50.79
C ARG A 184 4.56 55.15 -52.17
N PRO A 185 3.58 54.95 -53.08
CA PRO A 185 3.54 55.63 -54.37
C PRO A 185 3.30 57.14 -54.22
#